data_AF-A0A7K3ED92-F1
#
_entry.id   AF-A0A7K3ED92-F1
#
_cell.length_a   1.000
_cell.length_b   1.000
_cell.length_c   1.000
_cell.angle_alpha   90.00
_cell.angle_beta   90.00
_cell.angle_gamma   90.00
#
_symmetry.space_group_name_H-M   'P 1'
#
loop_
_entity.id
_entity.type
_entity.pdbx_description
1 polymer ?
#
loop_
_entity_poly.entity_id
_entity_poly.type
_entity_poly.pdbx_seq_one_letter_code
_entity_poly.pdbx_strand_id
1 'polypeptide(L)'
;MRAARFVALGDSLTEGVGDPVGGRRRGWAALLADGLGPGTRFVNLAVSGARTRDVLDGQLAAALALRPDIASVVVGVNDTLRRTFDIHAVAARLDEIYGAFRERDVVLLTACLPDPGTMLGLPGALARPLARRQRAVNTVVHALSERHGAVHLHASEGAWLTDRALWSVDRLHPGERGHRQFALRFHALLTGAGIATGPAPAAEPGSPAPTRGAGLWWLATAGTAWVARRCTDLLPQLLTLAAAEVRHTARGTSARLDLSASHAVAAALAALTVADQSPEVA
;
A
#
# COMPACT_ATOMS: atom_id res chain seq x y z
N MET A 1 -20.33 25.70 0.92
CA MET A 1 -19.85 24.39 1.41
C MET A 1 -18.42 24.56 1.92
N ARG A 2 -18.05 23.93 3.04
CA ARG A 2 -16.66 23.97 3.54
C ARG A 2 -15.77 23.17 2.58
N ALA A 3 -14.57 23.66 2.30
CA ALA A 3 -13.61 22.88 1.53
C ALA A 3 -13.25 21.56 2.25
N ALA A 4 -13.19 20.48 1.47
CA ALA A 4 -12.88 19.14 1.98
C ALA A 4 -11.49 19.09 2.62
N ARG A 5 -11.33 18.24 3.62
CA ARG A 5 -10.03 17.88 4.20
C ARG A 5 -9.67 16.46 3.83
N PHE A 6 -8.57 16.30 3.09
CA PHE A 6 -8.01 15.01 2.73
C PHE A 6 -6.75 14.73 3.54
N VAL A 7 -6.73 13.62 4.28
CA VAL A 7 -5.55 13.17 5.05
C VAL A 7 -5.08 11.83 4.52
N ALA A 8 -3.82 11.76 4.08
CA ALA A 8 -3.24 10.54 3.53
C ALA A 8 -2.29 9.84 4.51
N LEU A 9 -2.50 8.55 4.71
CA LEU A 9 -1.74 7.66 5.57
C LEU A 9 -1.13 6.53 4.74
N GLY A 10 -0.04 5.98 5.25
CA GLY A 10 0.60 4.81 4.66
C GLY A 10 2.12 4.90 4.67
N ASP A 11 2.72 4.35 3.62
CA ASP A 11 4.16 4.20 3.50
C ASP A 11 4.78 5.04 2.37
N SER A 12 5.89 4.58 1.81
CA SER A 12 6.65 5.27 0.77
C SER A 12 5.86 5.55 -0.50
N LEU A 13 4.85 4.73 -0.83
CA LEU A 13 3.96 5.01 -1.97
C LEU A 13 3.17 6.30 -1.71
N THR A 14 2.51 6.40 -0.55
CA THR A 14 1.70 7.58 -0.19
C THR A 14 2.56 8.80 0.14
N GLU A 15 3.73 8.61 0.71
CA GLU A 15 4.71 9.69 0.93
C GLU A 15 5.20 10.30 -0.40
N GLY A 16 5.08 9.59 -1.52
CA GLY A 16 5.39 10.10 -2.86
C GLY A 16 6.81 9.80 -3.34
N VAL A 17 7.43 8.70 -2.86
CA VAL A 17 8.72 8.25 -3.39
C VAL A 17 8.62 8.04 -4.90
N GLY A 18 9.55 8.64 -5.64
CA GLY A 18 9.59 8.60 -7.11
C GLY A 18 8.97 9.82 -7.82
N ASP A 19 8.39 10.78 -7.09
CA ASP A 19 7.85 12.05 -7.63
C ASP A 19 8.40 13.28 -6.87
N PRO A 20 9.70 13.61 -7.04
CA PRO A 20 10.32 14.77 -6.39
C PRO A 20 9.94 16.09 -7.10
N VAL A 21 9.42 17.05 -6.35
CA VAL A 21 9.10 18.41 -6.83
C VAL A 21 9.57 19.43 -5.79
N GLY A 22 10.44 20.37 -6.18
CA GLY A 22 10.91 21.44 -5.29
C GLY A 22 11.56 20.95 -3.98
N GLY A 23 12.29 19.83 -4.03
CA GLY A 23 12.93 19.23 -2.85
C GLY A 23 11.98 18.42 -1.94
N ARG A 24 10.69 18.32 -2.29
CA ARG A 24 9.69 17.52 -1.57
C ARG A 24 9.20 16.36 -2.43
N ARG A 25 8.58 15.36 -1.80
CA ARG A 25 7.86 14.29 -2.49
C ARG A 25 6.40 14.70 -2.62
N ARG A 26 5.87 14.77 -3.85
CA ARG A 26 4.47 15.15 -4.09
C ARG A 26 3.57 13.92 -3.99
N GLY A 27 3.75 12.96 -4.88
CA GLY A 27 3.06 11.67 -4.84
C GLY A 27 1.58 11.72 -5.23
N TRP A 28 0.98 10.54 -5.35
CA TRP A 28 -0.39 10.37 -5.84
C TRP A 28 -1.45 11.09 -4.99
N ALA A 29 -1.28 11.12 -3.66
CA ALA A 29 -2.27 11.69 -2.77
C ALA A 29 -2.36 13.21 -2.91
N ALA A 30 -1.23 13.90 -3.06
CA ALA A 30 -1.22 15.33 -3.35
C ALA A 30 -1.85 15.62 -4.72
N LEU A 31 -1.51 14.83 -5.74
CA LEU A 31 -2.10 14.94 -7.09
C LEU A 31 -3.61 14.71 -7.10
N LEU A 32 -4.10 13.76 -6.30
CA LEU A 32 -5.53 13.52 -6.15
C LEU A 32 -6.22 14.68 -5.45
N ALA A 33 -5.60 15.26 -4.42
CA ALA A 33 -6.18 16.35 -3.63
C ALA A 33 -6.62 17.54 -4.50
N ASP A 34 -5.82 17.89 -5.51
CA ASP A 34 -6.12 18.96 -6.47
C ASP A 34 -7.41 18.68 -7.27
N GLY A 35 -7.71 17.40 -7.53
CA GLY A 35 -8.90 16.95 -8.26
C GLY A 35 -10.14 16.68 -7.40
N LEU A 36 -10.04 16.70 -6.07
CA LEU A 36 -11.19 16.46 -5.17
C LEU A 36 -12.18 17.62 -5.19
N GLY A 37 -11.68 18.85 -5.31
CA GLY A 37 -12.51 20.04 -5.41
C GLY A 37 -11.77 21.32 -4.98
N PRO A 38 -12.32 22.50 -5.31
CA PRO A 38 -11.68 23.77 -5.00
C PRO A 38 -11.42 23.96 -3.49
N GLY A 39 -10.18 24.35 -3.16
CA GLY A 39 -9.79 24.68 -1.79
C GLY A 39 -9.55 23.48 -0.87
N THR A 40 -9.53 22.25 -1.40
CA THR A 40 -9.26 21.03 -0.62
C THR A 40 -7.99 21.19 0.20
N ARG A 41 -8.09 20.95 1.52
CA ARG A 41 -6.96 20.97 2.43
C ARG A 41 -6.35 19.59 2.53
N PHE A 42 -5.10 19.47 2.10
CA PHE A 42 -4.38 18.21 2.08
C PHE A 42 -3.32 18.13 3.17
N VAL A 43 -3.24 16.98 3.85
CA VAL A 43 -2.15 16.63 4.77
C VAL A 43 -1.66 15.23 4.47
N ASN A 44 -0.35 15.06 4.31
CA ASN A 44 0.28 13.76 4.15
C ASN A 44 0.97 13.36 5.45
N LEU A 45 0.53 12.26 6.05
CA LEU A 45 1.09 11.66 7.27
C LEU A 45 1.87 10.37 6.98
N ALA A 46 1.95 9.95 5.72
CA ALA A 46 2.65 8.75 5.33
C ALA A 46 4.16 8.87 5.55
N VAL A 47 4.79 7.76 5.93
CA VAL A 47 6.21 7.69 6.25
C VAL A 47 6.85 6.52 5.52
N SER A 48 7.92 6.77 4.78
CA SER A 48 8.68 5.73 4.09
C SER A 48 9.00 4.52 4.97
N GLY A 49 8.57 3.34 4.54
CA GLY A 49 8.85 2.08 5.23
C GLY A 49 7.89 1.71 6.36
N ALA A 50 6.86 2.52 6.60
CA ALA A 50 5.80 2.24 7.56
C ALA A 50 5.10 0.90 7.27
N ARG A 51 4.71 0.22 8.34
CA ARG A 51 3.87 -0.98 8.35
C ARG A 51 2.49 -0.66 8.90
N THR A 52 1.57 -1.62 8.82
CA THR A 52 0.24 -1.52 9.43
C THR A 52 0.28 -1.07 10.90
N ARG A 53 1.22 -1.61 11.70
CA ARG A 53 1.43 -1.18 13.09
C ARG A 53 1.84 0.29 13.21
N ASP A 54 2.70 0.77 12.32
CA ASP A 54 3.25 2.11 12.43
C ASP A 54 2.16 3.14 12.02
N VAL A 55 1.24 2.73 11.14
CA VAL A 55 0.02 3.49 10.83
C VAL A 55 -0.93 3.51 12.01
N LEU A 56 -1.22 2.36 12.63
CA LEU A 56 -2.12 2.27 13.79
C LEU A 56 -1.59 3.08 14.98
N ASP A 57 -0.36 2.80 15.40
CA ASP A 57 0.22 3.35 16.63
C ASP A 57 0.62 4.83 16.49
N GLY A 58 0.88 5.29 15.27
CA GLY A 58 1.44 6.62 14.99
C GLY A 58 0.56 7.53 14.15
N GLN A 59 0.20 7.10 12.94
CA GLN A 59 -0.44 7.97 11.96
C GLN A 59 -1.95 8.16 12.22
N LEU A 60 -2.64 7.13 12.73
CA LEU A 60 -4.10 7.13 12.89
C LEU A 60 -4.56 8.25 13.83
N ALA A 61 -3.99 8.33 15.04
CA ALA A 61 -4.36 9.35 16.02
C ALA A 61 -4.18 10.78 15.47
N ALA A 62 -3.05 11.02 14.79
CA ALA A 62 -2.79 12.31 14.13
C ALA A 62 -3.81 12.61 13.01
N ALA A 63 -4.19 11.61 12.22
CA ALA A 63 -5.21 11.77 11.19
C ALA A 63 -6.58 12.10 11.79
N LEU A 64 -7.02 11.37 12.81
CA LEU A 64 -8.32 11.59 13.44
C LEU A 64 -8.41 12.97 14.09
N ALA A 65 -7.33 13.46 14.71
CA ALA A 65 -7.26 14.81 15.28
C ALA A 65 -7.48 15.91 14.23
N LEU A 66 -7.11 15.65 12.98
CA LEU A 66 -7.33 16.56 11.87
C LEU A 66 -8.80 16.59 11.41
N ARG A 67 -9.67 15.65 11.80
CA ARG A 67 -11.07 15.54 11.35
C ARG A 67 -11.18 15.61 9.81
N PRO A 68 -10.64 14.60 9.11
CA PRO A 68 -10.74 14.51 7.65
C PRO A 68 -12.18 14.31 7.21
N ASP A 69 -12.49 14.78 6.01
CA ASP A 69 -13.71 14.39 5.28
C ASP A 69 -13.40 13.17 4.38
N ILE A 70 -12.14 13.06 3.93
CA ILE A 70 -11.61 11.95 3.14
C ILE A 70 -10.28 11.51 3.77
N ALA A 71 -10.06 10.21 3.90
CA ALA A 71 -8.78 9.65 4.33
C ALA A 71 -8.31 8.56 3.38
N SER A 72 -7.00 8.41 3.18
CA SER A 72 -6.45 7.25 2.47
C SER A 72 -5.54 6.45 3.37
N VAL A 73 -5.62 5.12 3.26
CA VAL A 73 -4.73 4.18 3.95
C VAL A 73 -4.25 3.17 2.94
N VAL A 74 -3.03 3.36 2.43
CA VAL A 74 -2.38 2.42 1.52
C VAL A 74 -1.07 1.96 2.15
N VAL A 75 -1.08 0.74 2.68
CA VAL A 75 0.03 0.14 3.45
C VAL A 75 -0.07 -1.39 3.40
N GLY A 76 1.01 -2.09 3.75
CA GLY A 76 1.02 -3.54 3.93
C GLY A 76 2.13 -4.25 3.16
N VAL A 77 2.61 -3.66 2.06
CA VAL A 77 3.77 -4.20 1.30
C VAL A 77 4.98 -4.31 2.22
N ASN A 78 5.23 -3.30 3.06
CA ASN A 78 6.35 -3.34 4.01
C ASN A 78 6.24 -4.45 5.06
N ASP A 79 5.02 -4.84 5.47
CA ASP A 79 4.79 -5.96 6.38
C ASP A 79 5.23 -7.28 5.74
N THR A 80 4.93 -7.50 4.46
CA THR A 80 5.34 -8.72 3.72
C THR A 80 6.86 -8.90 3.69
N LEU A 81 7.59 -7.78 3.75
CA LEU A 81 9.03 -7.68 3.71
C LEU A 81 9.67 -7.68 5.11
N ARG A 82 9.00 -8.25 6.12
CA ARG A 82 9.58 -8.45 7.46
C ARG A 82 9.66 -9.92 7.82
N ARG A 83 10.62 -10.23 8.70
CA ARG A 83 10.66 -11.54 9.33
C ARG A 83 9.43 -11.84 10.19
N THR A 84 8.86 -10.80 10.79
CA THR A 84 7.70 -10.88 11.68
C THR A 84 6.37 -10.77 10.94
N PHE A 85 6.33 -11.12 9.65
CA PHE A 85 5.07 -11.07 8.90
C PHE A 85 4.06 -12.03 9.52
N ASP A 86 2.91 -11.47 9.89
CA ASP A 86 1.77 -12.18 10.45
C ASP A 86 0.50 -11.57 9.88
N ILE A 87 -0.26 -12.38 9.14
CA ILE A 87 -1.48 -11.92 8.48
C ILE A 87 -2.61 -11.65 9.47
N HIS A 88 -2.67 -12.33 10.63
CA HIS A 88 -3.66 -12.05 11.67
C HIS A 88 -3.45 -10.64 12.22
N ALA A 89 -2.22 -10.32 12.57
CA ALA A 89 -1.88 -8.99 13.08
C ALA A 89 -2.07 -7.89 12.02
N VAL A 90 -1.81 -8.18 10.74
CA VAL A 90 -2.11 -7.23 9.64
C VAL A 90 -3.62 -7.00 9.51
N ALA A 91 -4.42 -8.07 9.53
CA ALA A 91 -5.87 -7.98 9.42
C ALA A 91 -6.50 -7.21 10.57
N ALA A 92 -6.15 -7.54 11.82
CA ALA A 92 -6.67 -6.84 13.00
C ALA A 92 -6.36 -5.34 12.98
N ARG A 93 -5.12 -4.96 12.65
CA ARG A 93 -4.75 -3.54 12.60
C ARG A 93 -5.44 -2.79 11.48
N LEU A 94 -5.57 -3.39 10.31
CA LEU A 94 -6.29 -2.75 9.20
C LEU A 94 -7.79 -2.62 9.52
N ASP A 95 -8.39 -3.61 10.17
CA ASP A 95 -9.79 -3.56 10.59
C ASP A 95 -10.02 -2.41 11.59
N GLU A 96 -9.14 -2.26 12.58
CA GLU A 96 -9.17 -1.15 13.54
C GLU A 96 -8.97 0.22 12.87
N ILE A 97 -7.97 0.35 12.01
CA ILE A 97 -7.71 1.60 11.27
C ILE A 97 -8.93 1.97 10.40
N TYR A 98 -9.50 1.00 9.67
CA TYR A 98 -10.61 1.25 8.75
C TYR A 98 -11.89 1.56 9.51
N GLY A 99 -12.17 0.80 10.58
CA GLY A 99 -13.28 1.02 11.50
C GLY A 99 -13.26 2.41 12.10
N ALA A 100 -12.09 2.88 12.56
CA ALA A 100 -11.97 4.21 13.15
C ALA A 100 -12.37 5.35 12.19
N PHE A 101 -12.09 5.21 10.89
CA PHE A 101 -12.56 6.16 9.87
C PHE A 101 -14.04 5.98 9.55
N ARG A 102 -14.50 4.73 9.45
CA ARG A 102 -15.90 4.39 9.16
C ARG A 102 -16.86 4.91 10.23
N GLU A 103 -16.51 4.78 11.52
CA GLU A 103 -17.28 5.29 12.66
C GLU A 103 -17.50 6.81 12.64
N ARG A 104 -16.66 7.53 11.89
CA ARG A 104 -16.68 9.00 11.77
C ARG A 104 -17.20 9.47 10.42
N ASP A 105 -17.80 8.56 9.65
CA ASP A 105 -18.33 8.79 8.30
C ASP A 105 -17.30 9.45 7.35
N VAL A 106 -16.03 9.09 7.52
CA VAL A 106 -14.94 9.54 6.63
C VAL A 106 -14.93 8.67 5.38
N VAL A 107 -14.86 9.28 4.20
CA VAL A 107 -14.64 8.55 2.95
C VAL A 107 -13.24 7.93 2.97
N LEU A 108 -13.16 6.62 3.13
CA LEU A 108 -11.90 5.89 3.20
C LEU A 108 -11.47 5.40 1.81
N LEU A 109 -10.23 5.71 1.41
CA LEU A 109 -9.59 5.21 0.21
C LEU A 109 -8.55 4.15 0.56
N THR A 110 -8.51 3.04 -0.16
CA THR A 110 -7.46 2.02 -0.03
C THR A 110 -7.20 1.33 -1.36
N ALA A 111 -6.11 0.57 -1.45
CA ALA A 111 -5.73 -0.13 -2.66
C ALA A 111 -5.04 -1.47 -2.35
N CYS A 112 -5.31 -2.49 -3.17
CA CYS A 112 -4.43 -3.65 -3.24
C CYS A 112 -3.23 -3.34 -4.17
N LEU A 113 -2.07 -3.92 -3.87
CA LEU A 113 -0.80 -3.58 -4.54
C LEU A 113 -0.12 -4.82 -5.13
N PRO A 114 0.74 -4.64 -6.15
CA PRO A 114 1.44 -5.77 -6.77
C PRO A 114 2.44 -6.42 -5.82
N ASP A 115 2.77 -7.68 -6.11
CA ASP A 115 3.77 -8.45 -5.38
C ASP A 115 5.17 -7.79 -5.49
N PRO A 116 5.81 -7.44 -4.36
CA PRO A 116 7.12 -6.81 -4.39
C PRO A 116 8.22 -7.73 -4.94
N GLY A 117 8.07 -9.05 -4.86
CA GLY A 117 9.06 -10.00 -5.37
C GLY A 117 9.20 -9.93 -6.90
N THR A 118 8.07 -9.90 -7.60
CA THR A 118 7.99 -9.75 -9.06
C THR A 118 8.44 -8.37 -9.49
N MET A 119 8.02 -7.32 -8.78
CA MET A 119 8.44 -5.94 -9.06
C MET A 119 9.97 -5.78 -8.98
N LEU A 120 10.61 -6.43 -8.01
CA LEU A 120 12.06 -6.45 -7.83
C LEU A 120 12.79 -7.45 -8.76
N GLY A 121 12.08 -8.22 -9.58
CA GLY A 121 12.68 -9.20 -10.49
C GLY A 121 13.39 -10.35 -9.77
N LEU A 122 12.92 -10.73 -8.58
CA LEU A 122 13.56 -11.79 -7.80
C LEU A 122 13.40 -13.16 -8.47
N PRO A 123 14.38 -14.07 -8.33
CA PRO A 123 14.23 -15.47 -8.72
C PRO A 123 12.98 -16.11 -8.11
N GLY A 124 12.34 -17.04 -8.82
CA GLY A 124 11.06 -17.63 -8.43
C GLY A 124 11.03 -18.20 -7.00
N ALA A 125 12.14 -18.78 -6.52
CA ALA A 125 12.25 -19.29 -5.15
C ALA A 125 12.11 -18.20 -4.07
N LEU A 126 12.49 -16.95 -4.37
CA LEU A 126 12.39 -15.80 -3.48
C LEU A 126 11.09 -15.01 -3.75
N ALA A 127 10.68 -14.91 -5.00
CA ALA A 127 9.47 -14.17 -5.40
C ALA A 127 8.18 -14.86 -4.92
N ARG A 128 8.05 -16.19 -5.06
CA ARG A 128 6.81 -16.90 -4.71
C ARG A 128 6.40 -16.77 -3.24
N PRO A 129 7.31 -16.86 -2.25
CA PRO A 129 6.96 -16.57 -0.86
C PRO A 129 6.43 -15.15 -0.65
N LEU A 130 7.05 -14.14 -1.24
CA LEU A 130 6.59 -12.75 -1.14
C LEU A 130 5.24 -12.57 -1.84
N ALA A 131 5.06 -13.19 -3.00
CA ALA A 131 3.79 -13.17 -3.72
C ALA A 131 2.65 -13.79 -2.90
N ARG A 132 2.90 -14.89 -2.17
CA ARG A 132 1.91 -15.46 -1.23
C ARG A 132 1.57 -14.47 -0.12
N ARG A 133 2.57 -13.80 0.48
CA ARG A 133 2.35 -12.80 1.52
C ARG A 133 1.57 -11.58 0.99
N GLN A 134 1.90 -11.08 -0.20
CA GLN A 134 1.18 -9.96 -0.79
C GLN A 134 -0.25 -10.34 -1.18
N ARG A 135 -0.47 -11.55 -1.72
CA ARG A 135 -1.83 -12.06 -1.96
C ARG A 135 -2.64 -12.10 -0.67
N ALA A 136 -2.06 -12.59 0.42
CA ALA A 136 -2.70 -12.60 1.73
C ALA A 136 -3.11 -11.19 2.19
N VAL A 137 -2.21 -10.20 2.10
CA VAL A 137 -2.51 -8.80 2.42
C VAL A 137 -3.61 -8.25 1.50
N ASN A 138 -3.52 -8.48 0.19
CA ASN A 138 -4.51 -7.99 -0.77
C ASN A 138 -5.91 -8.58 -0.50
N THR A 139 -6.00 -9.88 -0.17
CA THR A 139 -7.28 -10.52 0.22
C THR A 139 -7.87 -9.87 1.46
N VAL A 140 -7.04 -9.55 2.47
CA VAL A 140 -7.49 -8.80 3.66
C VAL A 140 -7.98 -7.40 3.27
N VAL A 141 -7.22 -6.66 2.47
CA VAL A 141 -7.63 -5.33 2.01
C VAL A 141 -8.95 -5.39 1.25
N HIS A 142 -9.16 -6.38 0.39
CA HIS A 142 -10.43 -6.58 -0.31
C HIS A 142 -11.59 -6.78 0.66
N ALA A 143 -11.48 -7.77 1.55
CA ALA A 143 -12.53 -8.09 2.53
C ALA A 143 -12.85 -6.90 3.44
N LEU A 144 -11.83 -6.18 3.92
CA LEU A 144 -12.00 -5.02 4.78
C LEU A 144 -12.53 -3.80 4.03
N SER A 145 -12.24 -3.68 2.74
CA SER A 145 -12.84 -2.62 1.91
C SER A 145 -14.34 -2.80 1.78
N GLU A 146 -14.80 -4.04 1.57
CA GLU A 146 -16.23 -4.36 1.53
C GLU A 146 -16.89 -4.15 2.90
N ARG A 147 -16.28 -4.67 3.98
CA ARG A 147 -16.77 -4.55 5.36
C ARG A 147 -16.93 -3.10 5.81
N HIS A 148 -15.96 -2.23 5.50
CA HIS A 148 -15.95 -0.82 5.94
C HIS A 148 -16.44 0.17 4.88
N GLY A 149 -16.89 -0.30 3.71
CA GLY A 149 -17.36 0.56 2.62
C GLY A 149 -16.28 1.48 2.04
N ALA A 150 -15.03 1.04 2.01
CA ALA A 150 -13.92 1.83 1.48
C ALA A 150 -13.97 1.90 -0.06
N VAL A 151 -13.57 3.04 -0.62
CA VAL A 151 -13.29 3.19 -2.05
C VAL A 151 -12.00 2.44 -2.36
N HIS A 152 -12.16 1.25 -2.94
CA HIS A 152 -11.07 0.32 -3.20
C HIS A 152 -10.52 0.45 -4.63
N LEU A 153 -9.24 0.80 -4.76
CA LEU A 153 -8.52 0.74 -6.02
C LEU A 153 -7.80 -0.61 -6.19
N HIS A 154 -8.25 -1.42 -7.14
CA HIS A 154 -7.55 -2.67 -7.47
C HIS A 154 -6.30 -2.38 -8.31
N ALA A 155 -5.12 -2.27 -7.68
CA ALA A 155 -3.86 -1.98 -8.37
C ALA A 155 -2.88 -3.16 -8.39
N SER A 156 -3.27 -4.36 -7.99
CA SER A 156 -2.36 -5.51 -7.99
C SER A 156 -2.10 -6.14 -9.36
N GLU A 157 -2.85 -5.75 -10.40
CA GLU A 157 -2.82 -6.36 -11.74
C GLU A 157 -2.99 -5.32 -12.86
N GLY A 158 -2.85 -5.77 -14.11
CA GLY A 158 -3.12 -4.98 -15.32
C GLY A 158 -1.89 -4.36 -15.98
N ALA A 159 -2.13 -3.66 -17.09
CA ALA A 159 -1.08 -3.13 -17.97
C ALA A 159 -0.12 -2.13 -17.29
N TRP A 160 -0.55 -1.50 -16.19
CA TRP A 160 0.26 -0.53 -15.45
C TRP A 160 1.49 -1.16 -14.77
N LEU A 161 1.45 -2.47 -14.51
CA LEU A 161 2.59 -3.19 -13.94
C LEU A 161 3.70 -3.41 -14.97
N THR A 162 3.32 -3.65 -16.22
CA THR A 162 4.26 -3.97 -17.31
C THR A 162 4.89 -2.73 -17.94
N ASP A 163 4.24 -1.57 -17.82
CA ASP A 163 4.77 -0.31 -18.34
C ASP A 163 5.89 0.22 -17.44
N ARG A 164 7.13 -0.02 -17.87
CA ARG A 164 8.36 0.43 -17.20
C ARG A 164 8.45 1.96 -17.05
N ALA A 165 7.71 2.75 -17.81
CA ALA A 165 7.71 4.21 -17.69
C ALA A 165 6.89 4.72 -16.49
N LEU A 166 6.02 3.88 -15.92
CA LEU A 166 5.25 4.21 -14.71
C LEU A 166 6.06 4.05 -13.42
N TRP A 167 7.19 3.36 -13.48
CA TRP A 167 8.00 3.02 -12.33
C TRP A 167 9.25 3.88 -12.22
N SER A 168 9.62 4.17 -10.98
CA SER A 168 10.87 4.84 -10.67
C SER A 168 12.06 3.91 -10.98
N VAL A 169 13.27 4.45 -10.83
CA VAL A 169 14.53 3.75 -11.08
C VAL A 169 14.66 2.45 -10.28
N ASP A 170 14.04 2.40 -9.10
CA ASP A 170 14.09 1.25 -8.19
C ASP A 170 13.14 0.11 -8.55
N ARG A 171 12.26 0.33 -9.54
CA ARG A 171 11.25 -0.64 -10.01
C ARG A 171 10.26 -1.10 -8.93
N LEU A 172 10.24 -0.44 -7.78
CA LEU A 172 9.34 -0.75 -6.67
C LEU A 172 8.33 0.38 -6.45
N HIS A 173 8.79 1.64 -6.55
CA HIS A 173 7.93 2.81 -6.39
C HIS A 173 7.52 3.37 -7.74
N PRO A 174 6.30 3.92 -7.87
CA PRO A 174 5.91 4.67 -9.06
C PRO A 174 6.80 5.91 -9.27
N GLY A 175 7.12 6.21 -10.52
CA GLY A 175 7.63 7.54 -10.89
C GLY A 175 6.50 8.56 -10.97
N GLU A 176 6.78 9.82 -11.35
CA GLU A 176 5.75 10.85 -11.54
C GLU A 176 4.55 10.34 -12.36
N ARG A 177 4.82 9.71 -13.51
CA ARG A 177 3.77 9.15 -14.40
C ARG A 177 2.91 8.12 -13.66
N GLY A 178 3.52 7.22 -12.89
CA GLY A 178 2.80 6.21 -12.11
C GLY A 178 1.98 6.81 -10.97
N HIS A 179 2.50 7.81 -10.26
CA HIS A 179 1.73 8.54 -9.24
C HIS A 179 0.52 9.25 -9.84
N ARG A 180 0.66 9.85 -11.04
CA ARG A 180 -0.45 10.46 -11.78
C ARG A 180 -1.50 9.43 -12.19
N GLN A 181 -1.10 8.28 -12.71
CA GLN A 181 -2.04 7.21 -13.05
C GLN A 181 -2.77 6.69 -11.81
N PHE A 182 -2.07 6.54 -10.69
CA PHE A 182 -2.67 6.10 -9.44
C PHE A 182 -3.70 7.13 -8.91
N ALA A 183 -3.35 8.42 -8.94
CA ALA A 183 -4.25 9.51 -8.60
C ALA A 183 -5.47 9.59 -9.53
N LEU A 184 -5.27 9.47 -10.84
CA LEU A 184 -6.32 9.50 -11.86
C LEU A 184 -7.32 8.36 -11.66
N ARG A 185 -6.85 7.15 -11.33
CA ARG A 185 -7.73 6.00 -11.09
C ARG A 185 -8.58 6.18 -9.83
N PHE A 186 -8.01 6.71 -8.75
CA PHE A 186 -8.81 7.08 -7.57
C PHE A 186 -9.80 8.21 -7.87
N HIS A 187 -9.38 9.23 -8.62
CA HIS A 187 -10.25 10.34 -9.03
C HIS A 187 -11.45 9.83 -9.83
N ALA A 188 -11.25 8.89 -10.75
CA ALA A 188 -12.34 8.26 -11.51
C ALA A 188 -13.33 7.53 -10.60
N LEU A 189 -12.86 6.75 -9.62
CA LEU A 189 -13.72 6.09 -8.64
C LEU A 189 -14.53 7.10 -7.81
N LEU A 190 -13.89 8.16 -7.34
CA LEU A 190 -14.52 9.20 -6.53
C LEU A 190 -15.49 10.07 -7.32
N THR A 191 -15.22 10.32 -8.60
CA THR A 191 -16.14 11.02 -9.50
C THR A 191 -17.38 10.16 -9.76
N GLY A 192 -17.20 8.85 -10.00
CA GLY A 192 -18.31 7.91 -10.16
C GLY A 192 -19.20 7.80 -8.91
N ALA A 193 -18.62 8.03 -7.72
CA ALA A 193 -19.35 8.09 -6.45
C ALA A 193 -19.91 9.50 -6.12
N GLY A 194 -19.71 10.50 -6.99
CA GLY A 194 -20.17 11.88 -6.76
C GLY A 194 -19.40 12.65 -5.67
N ILE A 195 -18.21 12.18 -5.28
CA ILE A 195 -17.39 12.75 -4.20
C ILE A 195 -16.37 13.76 -4.75
N ALA A 196 -15.68 13.42 -5.83
CA ALA A 196 -14.72 14.33 -6.46
C ALA A 196 -15.45 15.27 -7.44
N THR A 197 -15.32 16.58 -7.24
CA THR A 197 -15.98 17.61 -8.09
C THR A 197 -14.98 18.48 -8.85
N GLY A 198 -13.68 18.28 -8.63
CA GLY A 198 -12.61 18.99 -9.33
C GLY A 198 -12.23 18.33 -10.66
N PRO A 199 -11.40 19.01 -11.48
CA PRO A 199 -10.88 18.43 -12.71
C PRO A 199 -10.01 17.20 -12.42
N ALA A 200 -9.99 16.25 -13.35
CA ALA A 200 -9.15 15.08 -13.22
C ALA A 200 -7.66 15.45 -13.17
N PRO A 201 -6.83 14.75 -12.37
CA PRO A 201 -5.38 14.94 -12.39
C PRO A 201 -4.81 14.70 -13.79
N ALA A 202 -3.85 15.52 -14.22
CA ALA A 202 -3.20 15.31 -15.51
C ALA A 202 -2.45 13.97 -15.54
N ALA A 203 -2.71 13.17 -16.58
CA ALA A 203 -2.16 11.82 -16.76
C ALA A 203 -0.66 11.79 -17.06
N GLU A 204 -0.16 12.86 -17.68
CA GLU A 204 1.21 12.96 -18.18
C GLU A 204 2.10 13.78 -17.24
N PRO A 205 3.39 13.41 -17.08
CA PRO A 205 4.35 14.18 -16.31
C PRO A 205 4.46 15.64 -16.77
N GLY A 206 4.54 16.55 -15.81
CA GLY A 206 4.82 17.96 -16.10
C GLY A 206 6.33 18.27 -16.07
N SER A 207 7.13 17.35 -15.52
CA SER A 207 8.59 17.47 -15.44
C SER A 207 9.27 16.41 -16.30
N PRO A 208 10.48 16.69 -16.83
CA PRO A 208 11.27 15.69 -17.53
C PRO A 208 11.62 14.52 -16.61
N ALA A 209 11.71 13.32 -17.18
CA ALA A 209 12.06 12.12 -16.43
C ALA A 209 13.40 12.29 -15.67
N PRO A 210 13.56 11.69 -14.47
CA PRO A 210 14.82 11.73 -13.75
C PRO A 210 15.97 11.23 -14.61
N THR A 211 17.10 11.94 -14.59
CA THR A 211 18.28 11.54 -15.36
C THR A 211 18.87 10.23 -14.84
N ARG A 212 19.62 9.51 -15.68
CA ARG A 212 20.36 8.30 -15.26
C ARG A 212 21.26 8.57 -14.05
N GLY A 213 21.88 9.75 -13.98
CA GLY A 213 22.72 10.17 -12.86
C GLY A 213 21.96 10.30 -11.53
N ALA A 214 20.73 10.84 -11.55
CA ALA A 214 19.87 10.90 -10.37
C ALA A 214 19.48 9.48 -9.89
N GLY A 215 19.28 8.56 -10.83
CA GLY A 215 19.03 7.15 -10.52
C GLY A 215 20.20 6.46 -9.84
N LEU A 216 21.42 6.66 -10.36
CA LEU A 216 22.65 6.15 -9.74
C LEU A 216 22.89 6.74 -8.35
N TRP A 217 22.62 8.03 -8.15
CA TRP A 217 22.80 8.69 -6.85
C TRP A 217 21.79 8.17 -5.80
N TRP A 218 20.54 7.96 -6.18
CA TRP A 218 19.54 7.32 -5.31
C TRP A 218 19.95 5.90 -4.93
N LEU A 219 20.41 5.10 -5.90
CA LEU A 219 20.92 3.75 -5.66
C LEU A 219 22.07 3.78 -4.66
N ALA A 220 23.04 4.69 -4.84
CA ALA A 220 24.20 4.83 -3.99
C ALA A 220 23.87 5.25 -2.54
N THR A 221 22.78 5.99 -2.32
CA THR A 221 22.42 6.55 -1.02
C THR A 221 21.25 5.79 -0.38
N ALA A 222 20.02 6.11 -0.77
CA ALA A 222 18.79 5.57 -0.21
C ALA A 222 18.63 4.08 -0.53
N GLY A 223 19.02 3.65 -1.73
CA GLY A 223 19.01 2.25 -2.15
C GLY A 223 19.94 1.40 -1.29
N THR A 224 21.22 1.80 -1.15
CA THR A 224 22.20 1.10 -0.31
C THR A 224 21.75 1.01 1.15
N ALA A 225 21.25 2.12 1.73
CA ALA A 225 20.79 2.12 3.12
C ALA A 225 19.55 1.23 3.31
N TRP A 226 18.66 1.18 2.32
CA TRP A 226 17.52 0.25 2.33
C TRP A 226 17.98 -1.20 2.24
N VAL A 227 18.86 -1.53 1.29
CA VAL A 227 19.42 -2.88 1.12
C VAL A 227 20.12 -3.32 2.41
N ALA A 228 20.98 -2.49 3.00
CA ALA A 228 21.69 -2.80 4.22
C ALA A 228 20.74 -3.14 5.39
N ARG A 229 19.66 -2.37 5.58
CA ARG A 229 18.63 -2.69 6.59
C ARG A 229 17.90 -4.00 6.30
N ARG A 230 17.66 -4.32 5.02
CA ARG A 230 16.97 -5.56 4.64
C ARG A 230 17.88 -6.80 4.66
N CYS A 231 19.20 -6.64 4.54
CA CYS A 231 20.15 -7.73 4.72
C CYS A 231 20.12 -8.33 6.14
N THR A 232 19.81 -7.54 7.17
CA THR A 232 19.75 -8.03 8.56
C THR A 232 18.34 -8.43 8.99
N ASP A 233 17.30 -7.76 8.48
CA ASP A 233 15.90 -7.98 8.91
C ASP A 233 15.13 -8.98 8.03
N LEU A 234 15.36 -8.97 6.71
CA LEU A 234 14.56 -9.76 5.74
C LEU A 234 15.33 -10.95 5.17
N LEU A 235 16.60 -10.76 4.80
CA LEU A 235 17.34 -11.73 3.99
C LEU A 235 17.43 -13.13 4.63
N PRO A 236 17.75 -13.31 5.93
CA PRO A 236 17.85 -14.64 6.52
C PRO A 236 16.52 -15.42 6.47
N GLN A 237 15.41 -14.74 6.73
CA GLN A 237 14.10 -15.39 6.67
C GLN A 237 13.68 -15.64 5.22
N LEU A 238 13.94 -14.70 4.31
CA LEU A 238 13.61 -14.88 2.90
C LEU A 238 14.36 -16.08 2.29
N LEU A 239 15.62 -16.29 2.68
CA LEU A 239 16.39 -17.50 2.32
C LEU A 239 15.78 -18.77 2.91
N THR A 240 15.28 -18.72 4.16
CA THR A 240 14.58 -19.85 4.79
C THR A 240 13.29 -20.20 4.02
N LEU A 241 12.52 -19.19 3.64
CA LEU A 241 11.31 -19.37 2.82
C LEU A 241 11.65 -19.91 1.42
N ALA A 242 12.74 -19.44 0.81
CA ALA A 242 13.20 -19.94 -0.48
C ALA A 242 13.67 -21.39 -0.40
N ALA A 243 14.36 -21.78 0.67
CA ALA A 243 14.75 -23.18 0.89
C ALA A 243 13.52 -24.09 1.05
N ALA A 244 12.49 -23.61 1.76
CA ALA A 244 11.21 -24.31 1.85
C ALA A 244 10.51 -24.41 0.48
N GLU A 245 10.48 -23.31 -0.29
CA GLU A 245 9.93 -23.27 -1.65
C GLU A 245 10.60 -24.30 -2.56
N VAL A 246 11.93 -24.31 -2.60
CA VAL A 246 12.72 -25.26 -3.41
C VAL A 246 12.43 -26.70 -2.98
N ARG A 247 12.38 -26.98 -1.67
CA ARG A 247 12.08 -28.31 -1.14
C ARG A 247 10.67 -28.78 -1.54
N HIS A 248 9.67 -27.90 -1.45
CA HIS A 248 8.30 -28.22 -1.83
C HIS A 248 8.15 -28.40 -3.35
N THR A 249 8.83 -27.58 -4.14
CA THR A 249 8.90 -27.74 -5.61
C THR A 249 9.52 -29.08 -5.99
N ALA A 250 10.69 -29.42 -5.42
CA ALA A 250 11.36 -30.69 -5.68
C ALA A 250 10.52 -31.92 -5.31
N ARG A 251 9.61 -31.78 -4.33
CA ARG A 251 8.68 -32.83 -3.89
C ARG A 251 7.32 -32.79 -4.58
N GLY A 252 7.07 -31.86 -5.50
CA GLY A 252 5.76 -31.69 -6.14
C GLY A 252 4.64 -31.27 -5.18
N THR A 253 4.98 -30.63 -4.05
CA THR A 253 4.02 -30.27 -2.96
C THR A 253 3.85 -28.77 -2.77
N SER A 254 4.23 -27.94 -3.74
CA SER A 254 4.09 -26.47 -3.65
C SER A 254 2.66 -26.01 -3.34
N ALA A 255 1.63 -26.73 -3.82
CA ALA A 255 0.23 -26.43 -3.51
C ALA A 255 -0.09 -26.41 -2.01
N ARG A 256 0.66 -27.14 -1.17
CA ARG A 256 0.48 -27.11 0.30
C ARG A 256 0.83 -25.75 0.89
N LEU A 257 1.82 -25.04 0.32
CA LEU A 257 2.20 -23.71 0.76
C LEU A 257 1.11 -22.68 0.42
N ASP A 258 0.52 -22.80 -0.77
CA ASP A 258 -0.59 -21.94 -1.19
C ASP A 258 -1.84 -22.19 -0.33
N LEU A 259 -2.21 -23.46 -0.12
CA LEU A 259 -3.33 -23.83 0.76
C LEU A 259 -3.14 -23.33 2.21
N SER A 260 -1.94 -23.48 2.76
CA SER A 260 -1.61 -22.97 4.10
C SER A 260 -1.76 -21.45 4.20
N ALA A 261 -1.27 -20.71 3.19
CA ALA A 261 -1.43 -19.26 3.12
C ALA A 261 -2.92 -18.86 3.02
N SER A 262 -3.70 -19.54 2.19
CA SER A 262 -5.15 -19.30 2.07
C SER A 262 -5.89 -19.60 3.37
N HIS A 263 -5.58 -20.70 4.06
CA HIS A 263 -6.17 -21.01 5.37
C HIS A 263 -5.82 -19.96 6.43
N ALA A 264 -4.57 -19.47 6.46
CA ALA A 264 -4.16 -18.42 7.40
C ALA A 264 -4.94 -17.11 7.18
N VAL A 265 -5.15 -16.71 5.93
CA VAL A 265 -5.97 -15.53 5.60
C VAL A 265 -7.42 -15.73 5.99
N ALA A 266 -8.01 -16.88 5.67
CA ALA A 266 -9.39 -17.19 6.03
C ALA A 266 -9.58 -17.20 7.54
N ALA A 267 -8.64 -17.79 8.28
CA ALA A 267 -8.66 -17.80 9.75
C ALA A 267 -8.50 -16.39 10.33
N ALA A 268 -7.65 -15.55 9.74
CA ALA A 268 -7.49 -14.16 10.15
C ALA A 268 -8.77 -13.35 9.99
N LEU A 269 -9.44 -13.47 8.84
CA LEU A 269 -10.70 -12.78 8.59
C LEU A 269 -11.85 -13.32 9.47
N ALA A 270 -11.93 -14.63 9.66
CA ALA A 270 -12.92 -15.23 10.55
C ALA A 270 -12.79 -14.77 12.00
N ALA A 271 -11.56 -14.58 12.48
CA ALA A 271 -11.30 -14.08 13.83
C ALA A 271 -11.85 -12.65 14.05
N LEU A 272 -11.87 -11.80 13.03
CA LEU A 272 -12.45 -10.45 13.11
C LEU A 272 -13.98 -10.50 13.28
N THR A 273 -14.65 -11.40 12.56
CA THR A 273 -16.11 -11.56 12.65
C THR A 273 -16.56 -12.09 14.01
N VAL A 274 -15.77 -12.97 14.64
CA VAL A 274 -16.10 -13.52 15.97
C VAL A 274 -15.92 -12.46 17.07
N ALA A 275 -14.95 -11.56 16.92
CA ALA A 275 -14.75 -10.45 17.87
C ALA A 275 -15.98 -9.53 17.94
N ASP A 276 -16.63 -9.23 16.80
CA ASP A 276 -17.87 -8.43 16.77
C ASP A 276 -19.07 -9.10 17.44
N GLN A 277 -19.09 -10.44 17.51
CA GLN A 277 -20.22 -11.22 18.03
C GLN A 277 -20.11 -11.52 19.53
N SER A 278 -19.01 -11.17 20.18
CA SER A 278 -18.86 -11.34 21.63
C SER A 278 -19.54 -10.15 22.32
N PRO A 279 -20.68 -10.36 23.01
CA PRO A 279 -21.34 -9.26 23.71
C PRO A 279 -20.40 -8.74 24.80
N GLU A 280 -20.29 -7.41 24.90
CA GLU A 280 -19.71 -6.72 26.05
C GLU A 280 -20.45 -7.23 27.29
N VAL A 281 -19.81 -8.13 28.05
CA VAL A 281 -20.31 -8.53 29.35
C VAL A 281 -20.08 -7.33 30.27
N ALA A 282 -21.17 -6.60 30.49
CA ALA A 282 -21.28 -5.44 31.37
C ALA A 282 -20.80 -5.71 32.80
#